data_AF-A0A3D0P305-F1
#
_entry.id   AF-A0A3D0P305-F1
#
_cell.length_a   1.000
_cell.length_b   1.000
_cell.length_c   1.000
_cell.angle_alpha   90.00
_cell.angle_beta   90.00
_cell.angle_gamma   90.00
#
_symmetry.space_group_name_H-M   'P 1'
#
loop_
_entity.id
_entity.type
_entity.pdbx_description
1 polymer ?
#
loop_
_entity_poly.entity_id
_entity_poly.type
_entity_poly.pdbx_seq_one_letter_code
_entity_poly.pdbx_strand_id
1 'polypeptide(L)'
;MSDLPVKYDIDARELARGRNLRLAAIASPVVLTLLPIIVSAILFVLFASSPPVAATILFFGFLITAIGFLKGAILSAIFAYKYSRWRNEVRELMAVDGIKAGEVDWFRHELKPQEKRALKEMERNDPLLADAYRETLASRLTATRVIRATRKKLNETKRRENKLRQLKTERKAEFLDSIKKDAEKIEKINADAQGMLGEAEARLQMIEAAALRGGSLAGTELAMKRLSARSSELPLALQEAQAAEEIRSELERETEAEMIPVEK
;
A
#
# COMPACT_ATOMS: atom_id res chain seq x y z
N MET A 1 11.71 10.15 28.71
CA MET A 1 10.40 10.64 28.21
C MET A 1 10.06 9.80 27.00
N SER A 2 9.24 8.77 27.22
CA SER A 2 8.75 7.87 26.18
C SER A 2 7.58 8.55 25.49
N ASP A 3 7.87 9.38 24.49
CA ASP A 3 6.88 9.79 23.49
C ASP A 3 6.58 8.54 22.67
N LEU A 4 5.65 7.72 23.16
CA LEU A 4 4.96 6.76 22.31
C LEU A 4 4.33 7.57 21.17
N PRO A 5 4.56 7.20 19.89
CA PRO A 5 3.96 7.93 18.78
C PRO A 5 2.45 7.98 19.02
N VAL A 6 1.92 9.21 19.14
CA VAL A 6 0.49 9.45 19.27
C VAL A 6 -0.17 8.78 18.06
N LYS A 7 -0.89 7.68 18.33
CA LYS A 7 -1.64 6.93 17.33
C LYS A 7 -2.52 7.91 16.55
N TYR A 8 -2.26 8.03 15.26
CA TYR A 8 -2.96 8.94 14.38
C TYR A 8 -4.32 8.32 14.04
N ASP A 9 -5.33 8.63 14.85
CA ASP A 9 -6.71 8.45 14.44
C ASP A 9 -7.13 9.69 13.63
N ILE A 10 -7.51 9.43 12.37
CA ILE A 10 -7.94 10.49 11.46
C ILE A 10 -9.21 11.11 12.02
N ASP A 11 -9.11 12.35 12.49
CA ASP A 11 -10.25 13.08 13.02
C ASP A 11 -11.33 13.23 11.92
N ALA A 12 -12.60 13.19 12.33
CA ALA A 12 -13.74 13.38 11.43
C ALA A 12 -13.63 14.72 10.68
N ARG A 13 -13.01 15.74 11.30
CA ARG A 13 -12.72 17.04 10.66
C ARG A 13 -11.74 16.91 9.50
N GLU A 14 -10.75 16.04 9.60
CA GLU A 14 -9.76 15.83 8.56
C GLU A 14 -10.34 15.07 7.37
N LEU A 15 -11.18 14.06 7.62
CA LEU A 15 -11.96 13.40 6.57
C LEU A 15 -12.91 14.40 5.86
N ALA A 16 -13.56 15.28 6.63
CA ALA A 16 -14.40 16.33 6.08
C ALA A 16 -13.62 17.30 5.19
N ARG A 17 -12.39 17.68 5.59
CA ARG A 17 -11.48 18.50 4.78
C ARG A 17 -11.19 17.84 3.43
N GLY A 18 -10.84 16.55 3.44
CA GLY A 18 -10.62 15.78 2.21
C GLY A 18 -11.84 15.73 1.30
N ARG A 19 -13.03 15.47 1.89
CA ARG A 19 -14.30 15.47 1.15
C ARG A 19 -14.59 16.83 0.52
N ASN A 20 -14.40 17.91 1.27
CA ASN A 20 -14.64 19.27 0.80
C ASN A 20 -13.68 19.67 -0.33
N LEU A 21 -12.40 19.29 -0.25
CA LEU A 21 -11.43 19.55 -1.33
C LEU A 21 -11.82 18.82 -2.63
N ARG A 22 -12.26 17.56 -2.52
CA ARG A 22 -12.75 16.80 -3.68
C ARG A 22 -14.01 17.41 -4.26
N LEU A 23 -14.97 17.76 -3.41
CA LEU A 23 -16.22 18.42 -3.82
C LEU A 23 -15.95 19.77 -4.49
N ALA A 24 -15.07 20.59 -3.90
CA ALA A 24 -14.68 21.88 -4.47
C ALA A 24 -14.01 21.72 -5.83
N ALA A 25 -13.13 20.72 -6.01
CA ALA A 25 -12.50 20.45 -7.29
C ALA A 25 -13.51 20.08 -8.39
N ILE A 26 -14.54 19.32 -8.06
CA ILE A 26 -15.57 18.89 -9.02
C ILE A 26 -16.61 19.99 -9.26
N ALA A 27 -17.01 20.70 -8.21
CA ALA A 27 -18.07 21.69 -8.24
C ALA A 27 -17.62 23.04 -8.80
N SER A 28 -16.35 23.42 -8.66
CA SER A 28 -15.88 24.74 -9.10
C SER A 28 -16.16 25.07 -10.58
N PRO A 29 -15.89 24.18 -11.57
CA PRO A 29 -16.22 24.50 -12.95
C PRO A 29 -17.73 24.54 -13.16
N VAL A 30 -18.51 23.69 -12.50
CA VAL A 30 -19.97 23.63 -12.66
C VAL A 30 -20.62 24.89 -12.10
N VAL A 31 -20.32 25.26 -10.85
CA VAL A 31 -20.94 26.44 -10.22
C VAL A 31 -20.56 27.73 -10.94
N LEU A 32 -19.29 27.89 -11.34
CA LEU A 32 -18.81 29.11 -12.01
C LEU A 32 -19.25 29.24 -13.47
N THR A 33 -19.77 28.18 -14.07
CA THR A 33 -20.34 28.19 -15.44
C THR A 33 -21.85 28.30 -15.42
N LEU A 34 -22.49 27.51 -14.56
CA LEU A 34 -23.95 27.45 -14.46
C LEU A 34 -24.53 28.80 -14.04
N LEU A 35 -23.87 29.51 -13.10
CA LEU A 35 -24.37 30.79 -12.62
C LEU A 35 -24.40 31.86 -13.73
N PRO A 36 -23.32 32.12 -14.49
CA PRO A 36 -23.39 32.97 -15.68
C PRO A 36 -24.43 32.56 -16.71
N ILE A 37 -24.58 31.26 -16.97
CA ILE A 37 -25.56 30.75 -17.94
C ILE A 37 -26.99 31.09 -17.49
N ILE A 38 -27.32 30.81 -16.22
CA ILE A 38 -28.64 31.08 -15.66
C ILE A 38 -28.93 32.59 -15.68
N VAL A 39 -27.98 33.41 -15.25
CA VAL A 39 -28.13 34.87 -15.26
C VAL A 39 -28.34 35.38 -16.69
N SER A 40 -27.55 34.89 -17.64
CA SER A 40 -27.67 35.29 -19.05
C SER A 40 -28.99 34.85 -19.66
N ALA A 41 -29.48 33.65 -19.30
CA ALA A 41 -30.79 33.16 -19.75
C ALA A 41 -31.94 33.99 -19.18
N ILE A 42 -31.88 34.38 -17.90
CA ILE A 42 -32.88 35.26 -17.28
C ILE A 42 -32.87 36.62 -17.97
N LEU A 43 -31.68 37.21 -18.17
CA LEU A 43 -31.55 38.50 -18.87
C LEU A 43 -32.09 38.42 -20.30
N PHE A 44 -31.82 37.32 -21.01
CA PHE A 44 -32.34 37.09 -22.34
C PHE A 44 -33.87 37.04 -22.34
N VAL A 45 -34.49 36.23 -21.46
CA VAL A 45 -35.95 36.11 -21.38
C VAL A 45 -36.64 37.43 -21.04
N LEU A 46 -36.04 38.24 -20.14
CA LEU A 46 -36.65 39.47 -19.66
C LEU A 46 -36.42 40.68 -20.59
N PHE A 47 -35.27 40.75 -21.26
CA PHE A 47 -34.82 41.97 -21.95
C PHE A 47 -34.55 41.81 -23.45
N ALA A 48 -34.70 40.62 -24.04
CA ALA A 48 -34.54 40.40 -25.49
C ALA A 48 -35.74 40.92 -26.31
N SER A 49 -36.08 42.19 -26.16
CA SER A 49 -37.18 42.85 -26.87
C SER A 49 -36.86 43.17 -28.33
N SER A 50 -35.57 43.18 -28.72
CA SER A 50 -35.13 43.41 -30.10
C SER A 50 -33.92 42.55 -30.47
N PRO A 51 -33.73 42.21 -31.77
CA PRO A 51 -32.62 41.39 -32.21
C PRO A 51 -31.22 41.93 -31.81
N PRO A 52 -30.92 43.24 -31.86
CA PRO A 52 -29.63 43.77 -31.42
C PRO A 52 -29.38 43.57 -29.91
N VAL A 53 -30.42 43.77 -29.08
CA VAL A 53 -30.31 43.58 -27.62
C VAL A 53 -30.17 42.10 -27.27
N ALA A 54 -30.88 41.21 -27.97
CA ALA A 54 -30.72 39.77 -27.82
C ALA A 54 -29.28 39.32 -28.15
N ALA A 55 -28.69 39.85 -29.23
CA ALA A 55 -27.33 39.52 -29.65
C ALA A 55 -26.28 39.99 -28.64
N THR A 56 -26.42 41.18 -28.07
CA THR A 56 -25.47 41.67 -27.06
C THR A 56 -25.55 40.86 -25.76
N ILE A 57 -26.74 40.52 -25.28
CA ILE A 57 -26.93 39.68 -24.10
C ILE A 57 -26.29 38.31 -24.30
N LEU A 58 -26.50 37.67 -25.45
CA LEU A 58 -25.90 36.37 -25.75
C LEU A 58 -24.37 36.45 -25.88
N PHE A 59 -23.85 37.49 -26.53
CA PHE A 59 -22.40 37.68 -26.69
C PHE A 59 -21.70 37.86 -25.34
N PHE A 60 -22.19 38.78 -24.50
CA PHE A 60 -21.62 38.99 -23.17
C PHE A 60 -21.87 37.78 -22.25
N GLY A 61 -23.04 37.14 -22.35
CA GLY A 61 -23.33 35.91 -21.62
C GLY A 61 -22.35 34.80 -21.96
N PHE A 62 -22.04 34.61 -23.25
CA PHE A 62 -21.02 33.67 -23.71
C PHE A 62 -19.63 34.06 -23.19
N LEU A 63 -19.23 35.32 -23.30
CA LEU A 63 -17.92 35.80 -22.85
C LEU A 63 -17.73 35.60 -21.33
N ILE A 64 -18.73 35.97 -20.52
CA ILE A 64 -18.70 35.78 -19.06
C ILE A 64 -18.69 34.29 -18.72
N THR A 65 -19.47 33.47 -19.43
CA THR A 65 -19.46 32.01 -19.24
C THR A 65 -18.10 31.41 -19.58
N ALA A 66 -17.44 31.85 -20.66
CA ALA A 66 -16.10 31.41 -21.03
C ALA A 66 -15.06 31.79 -19.95
N ILE A 67 -15.13 33.01 -19.42
CA ILE A 67 -14.26 33.46 -18.31
C ILE A 67 -14.55 32.65 -17.04
N GLY A 68 -15.83 32.40 -16.73
CA GLY A 68 -16.26 31.59 -15.59
C GLY A 68 -15.77 30.15 -15.68
N PHE A 69 -15.87 29.54 -16.87
CA PHE A 69 -15.30 28.23 -17.16
C PHE A 69 -13.80 28.20 -16.93
N LEU A 70 -13.05 29.15 -17.50
CA LEU A 70 -11.60 29.19 -17.36
C LEU A 70 -11.16 29.33 -15.89
N LYS A 71 -11.80 30.24 -15.14
CA LYS A 71 -11.56 30.39 -13.69
C LYS A 71 -11.93 29.12 -12.93
N GLY A 72 -13.06 28.50 -13.25
CA GLY A 72 -13.52 27.27 -12.63
C GLY A 72 -12.59 26.08 -12.88
N ALA A 73 -12.01 25.98 -14.07
CA ALA A 73 -11.01 25.00 -14.43
C ALA A 73 -9.70 25.21 -13.67
N ILE A 74 -9.22 26.46 -13.55
CA ILE A 74 -8.02 26.79 -12.77
C ILE A 74 -8.23 26.43 -11.29
N LEU A 75 -9.36 26.82 -10.70
CA LEU A 75 -9.69 26.47 -9.32
C LEU A 75 -9.82 24.95 -9.13
N SER A 76 -10.42 24.26 -10.09
CA SER A 76 -10.53 22.79 -10.07
C SER A 76 -9.15 22.15 -10.01
N ALA A 77 -8.23 22.61 -10.85
CA ALA A 77 -6.85 22.12 -10.87
C ALA A 77 -6.13 22.37 -9.52
N ILE A 78 -6.29 23.56 -8.93
CA ILE A 78 -5.71 23.89 -7.62
C ILE A 78 -6.28 22.99 -6.51
N PHE A 79 -7.60 22.81 -6.46
CA PHE A 79 -8.23 21.96 -5.45
C PHE A 79 -7.88 20.49 -5.64
N ALA A 80 -7.81 20.01 -6.89
CA ALA A 80 -7.37 18.66 -7.21
C ALA A 80 -5.92 18.43 -6.78
N TYR A 81 -5.03 19.40 -7.00
CA TYR A 81 -3.65 19.33 -6.53
C TYR A 81 -3.57 19.28 -5.00
N LYS A 82 -4.28 20.17 -4.30
CA LYS A 82 -4.33 20.17 -2.82
C LYS A 82 -4.91 18.87 -2.27
N TYR A 83 -5.95 18.33 -2.91
CA TYR A 83 -6.55 17.06 -2.54
C TYR A 83 -5.58 15.89 -2.74
N SER A 84 -4.84 15.87 -3.85
CA SER A 84 -3.82 14.86 -4.12
C SER A 84 -2.71 14.90 -3.06
N ARG A 85 -2.21 16.09 -2.73
CA ARG A 85 -1.20 16.26 -1.68
C ARG A 85 -1.71 15.82 -0.31
N TRP A 86 -2.91 16.25 0.09
CA TRP A 86 -3.54 15.82 1.35
C TRP A 86 -3.69 14.30 1.41
N ARG A 87 -4.15 13.65 0.32
CA ARG A 87 -4.28 12.20 0.26
C ARG A 87 -2.93 11.49 0.40
N ASN A 88 -1.85 12.09 -0.11
CA ASN A 88 -0.51 11.52 0.05
C ASN A 88 -0.05 11.61 1.50
N GLU A 89 -0.20 12.78 2.12
CA GLU A 89 0.16 13.03 3.52
C GLU A 89 -0.59 12.07 4.46
N VAL A 90 -1.91 11.94 4.31
CA VAL A 90 -2.72 11.00 5.11
C VAL A 90 -2.29 9.55 4.93
N ARG A 91 -1.96 9.12 3.70
CA ARG A 91 -1.46 7.77 3.42
C ARG A 91 -0.08 7.50 3.98
N GLU A 92 0.74 8.52 4.16
CA GLU A 92 2.04 8.41 4.82
C GLU A 92 1.82 8.26 6.33
N LEU A 93 0.96 9.08 6.93
CA LEU A 93 0.62 9.01 8.35
C LEU A 93 0.03 7.65 8.74
N MET A 94 -0.98 7.16 8.02
CA MET A 94 -1.54 5.81 8.22
C MET A 94 -0.48 4.71 8.19
N ALA A 95 0.52 4.84 7.32
CA ALA A 95 1.53 3.80 7.17
C ALA A 95 2.66 3.88 8.20
N VAL A 96 2.85 5.04 8.84
CA VAL A 96 3.76 5.16 9.98
C VAL A 96 3.23 4.34 11.16
N ASP A 97 1.90 4.34 11.36
CA ASP A 97 1.25 3.62 12.46
C ASP A 97 0.99 2.14 12.17
N GLY A 98 1.20 1.72 10.92
CA GLY A 98 0.79 0.41 10.42
C GLY A 98 -0.63 0.46 9.87
N ILE A 99 -0.79 -0.09 8.66
CA ILE A 99 -2.07 -0.07 7.94
C ILE A 99 -3.05 -0.99 8.66
N LYS A 100 -4.26 -0.51 8.93
CA LYS A 100 -5.35 -1.32 9.50
C LYS A 100 -6.21 -1.97 8.42
N ALA A 101 -6.96 -3.01 8.76
CA ALA A 101 -7.87 -3.69 7.84
C ALA A 101 -8.87 -2.73 7.16
N GLY A 102 -9.45 -1.79 7.91
CA GLY A 102 -10.37 -0.77 7.38
C GLY A 102 -9.71 0.31 6.50
N GLU A 103 -8.38 0.38 6.48
CA GLU A 103 -7.62 1.39 5.73
C GLU A 103 -7.09 0.86 4.39
N VAL A 104 -7.22 -0.44 4.13
CA VAL A 104 -6.72 -1.11 2.91
C VAL A 104 -7.23 -0.45 1.63
N ASP A 105 -8.45 0.08 1.63
CA ASP A 105 -9.04 0.79 0.49
C ASP A 105 -8.24 2.03 0.07
N TRP A 106 -7.57 2.71 1.01
CA TRP A 106 -6.69 3.85 0.71
C TRP A 106 -5.44 3.43 -0.08
N PHE A 107 -5.06 2.17 0.07
CA PHE A 107 -3.89 1.55 -0.57
C PHE A 107 -4.28 0.64 -1.74
N ARG A 108 -5.52 0.73 -2.23
CA ARG A 108 -6.01 -0.12 -3.34
C ARG A 108 -5.18 -0.04 -4.63
N HIS A 109 -4.38 1.00 -4.82
CA HIS A 109 -3.46 1.13 -5.95
C HIS A 109 -2.15 0.32 -5.77
N GLU A 110 -1.77 0.00 -4.53
CA GLU A 110 -0.62 -0.86 -4.16
C GLU A 110 -0.98 -2.35 -4.08
N LEU A 111 -2.26 -2.68 -4.17
CA LEU A 111 -2.75 -4.06 -4.26
C LEU A 111 -2.52 -4.65 -5.66
N LYS A 112 -2.19 -5.94 -5.72
CA LYS A 112 -2.11 -6.71 -6.97
C LYS A 112 -3.50 -6.80 -7.61
N PRO A 113 -3.63 -6.88 -8.95
CA PRO A 113 -4.95 -7.00 -9.60
C PRO A 113 -5.76 -8.21 -9.13
N GLN A 114 -5.09 -9.32 -8.82
CA GLN A 114 -5.69 -10.54 -8.28
C GLN A 114 -6.27 -10.29 -6.88
N GLU A 115 -5.50 -9.67 -5.98
CA GLU A 115 -5.95 -9.32 -4.62
C GLU A 115 -7.20 -8.44 -4.63
N LYS A 116 -7.29 -7.47 -5.56
CA LYS A 116 -8.48 -6.61 -5.70
C LYS A 116 -9.73 -7.39 -6.11
N ARG A 117 -9.56 -8.44 -6.92
CA ARG A 117 -10.65 -9.30 -7.38
C ARG A 117 -11.08 -10.23 -6.27
N ALA A 118 -10.13 -10.91 -5.63
CA ALA A 118 -10.36 -11.80 -4.50
C ALA A 118 -11.07 -11.06 -3.35
N LEU A 119 -10.59 -9.88 -2.97
CA LEU A 119 -11.24 -9.07 -1.94
C LEU A 119 -12.70 -8.74 -2.32
N LYS A 120 -12.95 -8.31 -3.56
CA LYS A 120 -14.30 -7.97 -4.03
C LYS A 120 -15.24 -9.18 -4.08
N GLU A 121 -14.70 -10.36 -4.35
CA GLU A 121 -15.44 -11.61 -4.37
C GLU A 121 -15.78 -12.07 -2.94
N MET A 122 -14.80 -12.04 -2.03
CA MET A 122 -15.00 -12.35 -0.61
C MET A 122 -15.99 -11.38 0.03
N GLU A 123 -15.90 -10.08 -0.24
CA GLU A 123 -16.86 -9.07 0.26
C GLU A 123 -18.32 -9.37 -0.13
N ARG A 124 -18.54 -10.09 -1.24
CA ARG A 124 -19.88 -10.47 -1.71
C ARG A 124 -20.36 -11.78 -1.11
N ASN A 125 -19.46 -12.74 -0.90
CA ASN A 125 -19.80 -14.11 -0.54
C ASN A 125 -19.71 -14.35 0.97
N ASP A 126 -18.68 -13.82 1.63
CA ASP A 126 -18.41 -14.00 3.06
C ASP A 126 -17.70 -12.77 3.65
N PRO A 127 -18.45 -11.87 4.33
CA PRO A 127 -17.89 -10.68 4.96
C PRO A 127 -16.79 -10.97 6.00
N LEU A 128 -16.87 -12.11 6.70
CA LEU A 128 -15.94 -12.46 7.77
C LEU A 128 -14.59 -12.91 7.19
N LEU A 129 -14.63 -13.66 6.09
CA LEU A 129 -13.44 -13.99 5.31
C LEU A 129 -12.82 -12.75 4.66
N ALA A 130 -13.65 -11.81 4.20
CA ALA A 130 -13.18 -10.54 3.64
C ALA A 130 -12.42 -9.70 4.69
N ASP A 131 -12.87 -9.66 5.94
CA ASP A 131 -12.18 -8.93 7.00
C ASP A 131 -10.84 -9.58 7.37
N ALA A 132 -10.76 -10.90 7.48
CA ALA A 132 -9.50 -11.62 7.66
C ALA A 132 -8.53 -11.39 6.47
N TYR A 133 -9.06 -11.33 5.25
CA TYR A 133 -8.29 -11.01 4.06
C TYR A 133 -7.76 -9.57 4.10
N ARG A 134 -8.59 -8.59 4.50
CA ARG A 134 -8.18 -7.20 4.67
C ARG A 134 -7.09 -7.04 5.73
N GLU A 135 -7.21 -7.72 6.87
CA GLU A 135 -6.17 -7.69 7.91
C GLU A 135 -4.84 -8.24 7.38
N THR A 136 -4.89 -9.35 6.65
CA THR A 136 -3.69 -9.94 6.04
C THR A 136 -3.10 -9.04 4.95
N LEU A 137 -3.94 -8.41 4.12
CA LEU A 137 -3.49 -7.41 3.14
C LEU A 137 -2.84 -6.20 3.81
N ALA A 138 -3.40 -5.73 4.92
CA ALA A 138 -2.87 -4.61 5.68
C ALA A 138 -1.48 -4.92 6.24
N SER A 139 -1.29 -6.14 6.77
CA SER A 139 0.01 -6.67 7.19
C SER A 139 1.01 -6.72 6.02
N ARG A 140 0.61 -7.28 4.87
CA ARG A 140 1.45 -7.35 3.66
C ARG A 140 1.90 -5.96 3.18
N LEU A 141 0.97 -5.00 3.11
CA LEU A 141 1.23 -3.64 2.67
C LEU A 141 2.19 -2.92 3.63
N THR A 142 1.98 -3.09 4.94
CA THR A 142 2.87 -2.53 5.98
C THR A 142 4.27 -3.09 5.84
N ALA A 143 4.43 -4.43 5.77
CA ALA A 143 5.72 -5.07 5.57
C ALA A 143 6.44 -4.59 4.29
N THR A 144 5.71 -4.50 3.17
CA THR A 144 6.24 -4.00 1.89
C THR A 144 6.78 -2.57 2.01
N ARG A 145 6.06 -1.70 2.72
CA ARG A 145 6.46 -0.30 2.93
C ARG A 145 7.65 -0.18 3.87
N VAL A 146 7.68 -0.97 4.96
CA VAL A 146 8.84 -1.04 5.86
C VAL A 146 10.09 -1.45 5.08
N ILE A 147 10.02 -2.51 4.26
CA ILE A 147 11.14 -2.95 3.41
C ILE A 147 11.60 -1.82 2.46
N ARG A 148 10.68 -1.08 1.85
CA ARG A 148 11.05 0.05 0.97
C ARG A 148 11.74 1.17 1.76
N ALA A 149 11.23 1.49 2.93
CA ALA A 149 11.76 2.54 3.80
C ALA A 149 13.14 2.17 4.35
N THR A 150 13.33 0.93 4.83
CA THR A 150 14.61 0.43 5.35
C THR A 150 15.67 0.40 4.26
N ARG A 151 15.35 -0.08 3.04
CA ARG A 151 16.27 -0.04 1.89
C ARG A 151 16.72 1.38 1.55
N LYS A 152 15.79 2.34 1.52
CA LYS A 152 16.13 3.76 1.29
C LYS A 152 17.06 4.28 2.38
N LYS A 153 16.72 4.04 3.65
CA LYS A 153 17.50 4.50 4.80
C LYS A 153 18.90 3.87 4.83
N LEU A 154 19.01 2.58 4.52
CA LEU A 154 20.28 1.86 4.42
C LEU A 154 21.19 2.44 3.33
N ASN A 155 20.63 2.78 2.17
CA ASN A 155 21.38 3.48 1.12
C ASN A 155 21.86 4.87 1.55
N GLU A 156 21.03 5.63 2.28
CA GLU A 156 21.42 6.92 2.85
C GLU A 156 22.52 6.78 3.91
N THR A 157 22.41 5.78 4.79
CA THR A 157 23.41 5.45 5.80
C THR A 157 24.74 5.08 5.18
N LYS A 158 24.75 4.21 4.15
CA LYS A 158 25.97 3.87 3.38
C LYS A 158 26.60 5.10 2.72
N ARG A 159 25.80 6.02 2.17
CA ARG A 159 26.29 7.29 1.62
C ARG A 159 26.91 8.17 2.70
N ARG A 160 26.31 8.26 3.89
CA ARG A 160 26.86 9.01 5.03
C ARG A 160 28.17 8.39 5.52
N GLU A 161 28.23 7.06 5.59
CA GLU A 161 29.45 6.33 5.95
C GLU A 161 30.59 6.66 4.98
N ASN A 162 30.35 6.58 3.67
CA ASN A 162 31.36 6.89 2.65
C ASN A 162 31.86 8.33 2.72
N LYS A 163 30.97 9.29 2.98
CA LYS A 163 31.35 10.70 3.17
C LYS A 163 32.22 10.88 4.41
N LEU A 164 31.85 10.27 5.54
CA LEU A 164 32.62 10.34 6.78
C LEU A 164 33.98 9.65 6.67
N ARG A 165 34.07 8.55 5.92
CA ARG A 165 35.34 7.88 5.61
C ARG A 165 36.34 8.80 4.88
N GLN A 166 35.86 9.79 4.12
CA GLN A 166 36.72 10.75 3.40
C GLN A 166 37.11 11.98 4.25
N LEU A 167 36.40 12.26 5.33
CA LEU A 167 36.70 13.38 6.21
C LEU A 167 37.88 13.06 7.14
N LYS A 168 38.72 14.07 7.41
CA LYS A 168 39.81 14.05 8.40
C LYS A 168 39.35 14.80 9.66
N THR A 169 38.48 14.18 10.43
CA THR A 169 37.96 14.71 11.69
C THR A 169 38.36 13.81 12.85
N GLU A 170 38.67 14.40 14.01
CA GLU A 170 39.18 13.67 15.19
C GLU A 170 38.15 12.68 15.75
N ARG A 171 36.84 12.99 15.67
CA ARG A 171 35.75 12.12 16.14
C ARG A 171 35.22 11.13 15.09
N LYS A 172 35.92 10.97 13.97
CA LYS A 172 35.48 10.11 12.85
C LYS A 172 35.16 8.68 13.27
N ALA A 173 35.99 8.08 14.13
CA ALA A 173 35.83 6.69 14.55
C ALA A 173 34.51 6.47 15.32
N GLU A 174 34.15 7.38 16.22
CA GLU A 174 32.90 7.35 17.00
C GLU A 174 31.66 7.49 16.10
N PHE A 175 31.71 8.41 15.13
CA PHE A 175 30.62 8.57 14.15
C PHE A 175 30.49 7.37 13.20
N LEU A 176 31.58 6.73 12.82
CA LEU A 176 31.52 5.52 11.99
C LEU A 176 30.95 4.33 12.77
N ASP A 177 31.30 4.18 14.05
CA ASP A 177 30.76 3.12 14.91
C ASP A 177 29.23 3.28 15.12
N SER A 178 28.78 4.50 15.43
CA SER A 178 27.33 4.78 15.55
C SER A 178 26.57 4.52 14.25
N ILE A 179 27.12 4.93 13.11
CA ILE A 179 26.51 4.67 11.78
C ILE A 179 26.44 3.16 11.47
N LYS A 180 27.45 2.39 11.83
CA LYS A 180 27.44 0.92 11.66
C LYS A 180 26.38 0.27 12.52
N LYS A 181 26.30 0.64 13.81
CA LYS A 181 25.25 0.14 14.72
C LYS A 181 23.85 0.48 14.21
N ASP A 182 23.67 1.67 13.64
CA ASP A 182 22.40 2.06 13.03
C ASP A 182 22.12 1.27 11.75
N ALA A 183 23.13 1.00 10.92
CA ALA A 183 22.99 0.15 9.74
C ALA A 183 22.57 -1.28 10.10
N GLU A 184 23.20 -1.89 11.10
CA GLU A 184 22.86 -3.22 11.60
C GLU A 184 21.42 -3.29 12.13
N LYS A 185 20.98 -2.27 12.89
CA LYS A 185 19.58 -2.17 13.34
C LYS A 185 18.62 -2.09 12.15
N ILE A 186 18.94 -1.29 11.13
CA ILE A 186 18.10 -1.15 9.93
C ILE A 186 18.05 -2.47 9.14
N GLU A 187 19.17 -3.20 9.05
CA GLU A 187 19.23 -4.50 8.40
C GLU A 187 18.38 -5.54 9.13
N LYS A 188 18.44 -5.56 10.47
CA LYS A 188 17.58 -6.42 11.28
C LYS A 188 16.10 -6.13 11.04
N ILE A 189 15.69 -4.86 11.08
CA ILE A 189 14.29 -4.47 10.79
C ILE A 189 13.89 -4.89 9.37
N ASN A 190 14.79 -4.79 8.39
CA ASN A 190 14.52 -5.23 7.03
C ASN A 190 14.33 -6.75 6.94
N ALA A 191 15.14 -7.54 7.64
CA ALA A 191 15.00 -8.99 7.69
C ALA A 191 13.67 -9.41 8.36
N ASP A 192 13.34 -8.80 9.49
CA ASP A 192 12.07 -9.04 10.19
C ASP A 192 10.87 -8.71 9.29
N ALA A 193 10.91 -7.59 8.57
CA ALA A 193 9.87 -7.19 7.64
C ALA A 193 9.76 -8.13 6.42
N GLN A 194 10.86 -8.72 5.96
CA GLN A 194 10.84 -9.74 4.90
C GLN A 194 10.16 -11.03 5.39
N GLY A 195 10.44 -11.45 6.64
CA GLY A 195 9.74 -12.57 7.26
C GLY A 195 8.24 -12.33 7.36
N MET A 196 7.85 -11.15 7.87
CA MET A 196 6.44 -10.73 7.95
C MET A 196 5.75 -10.68 6.58
N LEU A 197 6.45 -10.23 5.53
CA LEU A 197 5.92 -10.22 4.17
C LEU A 197 5.65 -11.64 3.67
N GLY A 198 6.59 -12.57 3.85
CA GLY A 198 6.44 -13.96 3.43
C GLY A 198 5.29 -14.66 4.16
N GLU A 199 5.15 -14.42 5.47
CA GLU A 199 4.03 -14.92 6.26
C GLU A 199 2.68 -14.38 5.78
N ALA A 200 2.60 -13.06 5.52
CA ALA A 200 1.38 -12.45 5.02
C ALA A 200 1.00 -12.98 3.63
N GLU A 201 1.95 -13.17 2.71
CA GLU A 201 1.68 -13.74 1.39
C GLU A 201 1.20 -15.20 1.47
N ALA A 202 1.81 -16.02 2.33
CA ALA A 202 1.35 -17.39 2.57
C ALA A 202 -0.08 -17.42 3.12
N ARG A 203 -0.40 -16.53 4.08
CA ARG A 203 -1.75 -16.37 4.63
C ARG A 203 -2.77 -15.96 3.58
N LEU A 204 -2.43 -15.02 2.70
CA LEU A 204 -3.32 -14.61 1.60
C LEU A 204 -3.65 -15.78 0.68
N GLN A 205 -2.64 -16.55 0.26
CA GLN A 205 -2.84 -17.73 -0.59
C GLN A 205 -3.74 -18.78 0.07
N MET A 206 -3.60 -18.98 1.39
CA MET A 206 -4.46 -19.90 2.13
C MET A 206 -5.91 -19.40 2.21
N ILE A 207 -6.11 -18.10 2.48
CA ILE A 207 -7.45 -17.50 2.51
C ILE A 207 -8.11 -17.58 1.12
N GLU A 208 -7.36 -17.33 0.05
CA GLU A 208 -7.81 -17.48 -1.33
C GLU A 208 -8.18 -18.94 -1.64
N ALA A 209 -7.35 -19.91 -1.24
CA ALA A 209 -7.65 -21.32 -1.41
C ALA A 209 -8.88 -21.76 -0.60
N ALA A 210 -9.09 -21.21 0.60
CA ALA A 210 -10.26 -21.48 1.42
C ALA A 210 -11.54 -20.90 0.80
N ALA A 211 -11.47 -19.66 0.28
CA ALA A 211 -12.56 -19.01 -0.45
C ALA A 211 -12.99 -19.83 -1.67
N LEU A 212 -12.03 -20.32 -2.46
CA LEU A 212 -12.29 -21.14 -3.65
C LEU A 212 -12.91 -22.51 -3.32
N ARG A 213 -12.65 -23.04 -2.13
CA ARG A 213 -13.19 -24.34 -1.67
C ARG A 213 -14.53 -24.21 -0.92
N GLY A 214 -15.02 -22.99 -0.68
CA GLY A 214 -16.25 -22.75 0.08
C GLY A 214 -16.17 -23.18 1.56
N GLY A 215 -14.97 -23.29 2.12
CA GLY A 215 -14.75 -23.78 3.49
C GLY A 215 -14.85 -22.66 4.54
N SER A 216 -15.49 -22.96 5.69
CA SER A 216 -15.57 -22.03 6.82
C SER A 216 -14.23 -21.85 7.55
N LEU A 217 -13.98 -20.64 8.07
CA LEU A 217 -12.74 -20.21 8.75
C LEU A 217 -12.26 -21.14 9.88
N ALA A 218 -13.14 -21.90 10.52
CA ALA A 218 -12.81 -22.82 11.60
C ALA A 218 -11.95 -24.01 11.13
N GLY A 219 -12.14 -24.48 9.89
CA GLY A 219 -11.27 -25.50 9.29
C GLY A 219 -9.88 -24.95 8.95
N THR A 220 -9.80 -23.67 8.65
CA THR A 220 -8.57 -22.96 8.26
C THR A 220 -7.72 -22.59 9.46
N GLU A 221 -8.28 -22.22 10.61
CA GLU A 221 -7.51 -22.01 11.85
C GLU A 221 -6.83 -23.29 12.35
N LEU A 222 -7.50 -24.44 12.22
CA LEU A 222 -6.93 -25.73 12.58
C LEU A 222 -5.79 -26.14 11.62
N ALA A 223 -5.96 -25.85 10.33
CA ALA A 223 -4.90 -26.03 9.33
C ALA A 223 -3.71 -25.09 9.57
N MET A 224 -3.98 -23.84 9.99
CA MET A 224 -2.97 -22.83 10.34
C MET A 224 -2.16 -23.23 11.57
N LYS A 225 -2.79 -23.72 12.64
CA LYS A 225 -2.06 -24.25 13.80
C LYS A 225 -1.20 -25.46 13.43
N ARG A 226 -1.68 -26.35 12.57
CA ARG A 226 -0.90 -27.51 12.08
C ARG A 226 0.27 -27.10 11.17
N LEU A 227 0.08 -26.10 10.32
CA LEU A 227 1.13 -25.61 9.41
C LEU A 227 2.16 -24.73 10.11
N SER A 228 1.74 -23.89 11.05
CA SER A 228 2.66 -23.10 11.88
C SER A 228 3.49 -23.99 12.81
N ALA A 229 2.90 -25.07 13.36
CA ALA A 229 3.65 -26.11 14.06
C ALA A 229 4.65 -26.82 13.11
N ARG A 230 4.23 -27.13 11.87
CA ARG A 230 5.15 -27.64 10.83
C ARG A 230 6.21 -26.63 10.38
N SER A 231 5.94 -25.32 10.41
CA SER A 231 6.89 -24.28 9.99
C SER A 231 7.92 -23.99 11.08
N SER A 232 7.59 -24.18 12.37
CA SER A 232 8.59 -24.20 13.45
C SER A 232 9.52 -25.43 13.37
N GLU A 233 9.10 -26.48 12.66
CA GLU A 233 9.88 -27.70 12.42
C GLU A 233 10.60 -27.71 11.06
N LEU A 234 10.52 -26.66 10.24
CA LEU A 234 11.20 -26.55 8.95
C LEU A 234 12.72 -26.86 8.98
N PRO A 235 13.52 -26.46 9.99
CA PRO A 235 14.92 -26.90 10.05
C PRO A 235 15.08 -28.41 10.33
N LEU A 236 14.12 -29.04 11.02
CA LEU A 236 14.10 -30.50 11.26
C LEU A 236 13.62 -31.27 10.02
N ALA A 237 12.62 -30.78 9.29
CA ALA A 237 12.12 -31.40 8.07
C ALA A 237 13.15 -31.37 6.93
N LEU A 238 13.99 -30.33 6.89
CA LEU A 238 15.11 -30.25 5.93
C LEU A 238 16.25 -31.21 6.31
N GLN A 239 16.48 -31.44 7.61
CA GLN A 239 17.40 -32.47 8.10
C GLN A 239 16.88 -33.89 7.87
N GLU A 240 15.58 -34.16 8.05
CA GLU A 240 14.97 -35.46 7.71
C GLU A 240 15.03 -35.74 6.21
N ALA A 241 14.77 -34.74 5.37
CA ALA A 241 14.89 -34.89 3.92
C ALA A 241 16.34 -35.15 3.49
N GLN A 242 17.31 -34.45 4.09
CA GLN A 242 18.74 -34.69 3.84
C GLN A 242 19.20 -36.07 4.35
N ALA A 243 18.76 -36.48 5.54
CA ALA A 243 19.07 -37.80 6.08
C ALA A 243 18.43 -38.93 5.25
N ALA A 244 17.21 -38.73 4.74
CA ALA A 244 16.56 -39.69 3.84
C ALA A 244 17.27 -39.80 2.48
N GLU A 245 17.76 -38.68 1.94
CA GLU A 245 18.57 -38.65 0.71
C GLU A 245 19.93 -39.34 0.93
N GLU A 246 20.55 -39.14 2.10
CA GLU A 246 21.83 -39.75 2.48
C GLU A 246 21.68 -41.28 2.63
N ILE A 247 20.65 -41.75 3.34
CA ILE A 247 20.30 -43.18 3.47
C ILE A 247 20.03 -43.81 2.10
N ARG A 248 19.32 -43.10 1.21
CA ARG A 248 19.05 -43.60 -0.15
C ARG A 248 20.34 -43.70 -0.97
N SER A 249 21.24 -42.74 -0.84
CA SER A 249 22.54 -42.77 -1.52
C SER A 249 23.48 -43.85 -0.99
N GLU A 250 23.40 -44.20 0.30
CA GLU A 250 24.12 -45.31 0.90
C GLU A 250 23.58 -46.66 0.41
N LEU A 251 22.26 -46.83 0.38
CA LEU A 251 21.61 -48.01 -0.19
C LEU A 251 21.94 -48.19 -1.68
N GLU A 252 21.92 -47.12 -2.47
CA GLU A 252 22.28 -47.17 -3.89
C GLU A 252 23.76 -47.55 -4.10
N ARG A 253 24.68 -47.08 -3.23
CA ARG A 253 26.10 -47.47 -3.26
C ARG A 253 26.34 -48.91 -2.81
N GLU A 254 25.62 -49.40 -1.80
CA GLU A 254 25.69 -50.80 -1.38
C GLU A 254 25.16 -51.72 -2.49
N THR A 255 24.07 -51.32 -3.15
CA THR A 255 23.50 -52.07 -4.28
C THR A 255 24.44 -52.07 -5.50
N GLU A 256 25.13 -50.96 -5.78
CA GLU A 256 26.16 -50.90 -6.83
C GLU A 256 27.42 -51.70 -6.47
N ALA A 257 27.82 -51.74 -5.20
CA ALA A 257 28.96 -52.54 -4.73
C ALA A 257 28.68 -54.05 -4.79
N GLU A 258 27.44 -54.48 -4.53
CA GLU A 258 27.00 -55.87 -4.73
C GLU A 258 26.88 -56.27 -6.21
N MET A 259 26.78 -55.31 -7.12
CA MET A 259 26.71 -55.55 -8.57
C MET A 259 28.08 -55.54 -9.29
N ILE A 260 29.20 -55.43 -8.58
CA ILE A 260 30.53 -55.69 -9.16
C ILE A 260 30.78 -57.20 -9.12
N PRO A 261 30.70 -57.94 -10.24
CA PRO A 261 31.08 -59.34 -10.24
C PRO A 261 32.57 -59.44 -9.96
N VAL A 262 32.91 -60.28 -8.99
CA VAL A 262 34.25 -60.84 -8.82
C VAL A 262 34.55 -61.69 -10.04
N GLU A 263 35.11 -61.09 -11.09
CA GLU A 263 35.71 -61.81 -12.20
C GLU A 263 37.11 -62.30 -11.81
N LYS A 264 37.29 -63.61 -11.97
CA LYS A 264 38.58 -64.32 -11.95
C LYS A 264 39.33 -64.10 -13.25
#